data_AF-A0AAD5S949-F1
#
_entry.id   AF-A0AAD5S949-F1
#
_cell.length_a   1.000
_cell.length_b   1.000
_cell.length_c   1.000
_cell.angle_alpha   90.00
_cell.angle_beta   90.00
_cell.angle_gamma   90.00
#
_symmetry.space_group_name_H-M   'P 1'
#
loop_
_entity.id
_entity.type
_entity.pdbx_description
1 polymer ?
#
loop_
_entity_poly.entity_id
_entity_poly.type
_entity_poly.pdbx_seq_one_letter_code
_entity_poly.pdbx_strand_id
1 'polypeptide(L)'
;MLPANTLSTASKVIGLALCVALLSNFLFGESLAKSRPARAWRLFSGGELQTAFMEEEPVGRHLRIAIINHVTHHYEVVLPLLHAFVNQPNTTVELFATQKGLSNFGIKPLFDALGNDTNFRTRSFSDLDRLEYTPDLAVLVTCSRDINDLPKQFTTLSSRKSPKEVLCMMHDSGEWSIPKTGYRKLVQKWIEASRINIITLSPHVNDYLTEYLPKWNMSLPLADPFAKTYAANQTRLLPAFPPVFDTTLSTHIQPFIAMQGYLESNRRNYTHILTALQQNLPLLQSFQQKYSNVSISIFGSDNNHPGRGPQSSIPKDLKPFVKFHINLPYPEYYALMSSAIGILPAFAAPEYLQSRASSSIGAAVIVGTPPIATKEIVGAYRYLDGESGEAYWTQEEGESE
;
A
#
# COMPACT_ATOMS: atom_id res chain seq x y z
N MET A 1 67.19 -39.38 5.22
CA MET A 1 67.70 -39.87 3.92
C MET A 1 66.70 -39.48 2.84
N LEU A 2 67.07 -38.49 2.03
CA LEU A 2 66.62 -38.25 0.64
C LEU A 2 67.33 -39.27 -0.29
N PRO A 3 66.95 -39.48 -1.58
CA PRO A 3 66.61 -38.46 -2.60
C PRO A 3 65.42 -38.80 -3.54
N ALA A 4 64.68 -37.80 -4.06
CA ALA A 4 64.89 -37.02 -5.32
C ALA A 4 64.64 -37.86 -6.59
N ASN A 5 64.13 -37.39 -7.73
CA ASN A 5 63.59 -36.14 -8.25
C ASN A 5 63.19 -36.49 -9.71
N THR A 6 62.15 -35.89 -10.28
CA THR A 6 62.27 -35.17 -11.57
C THR A 6 61.04 -34.29 -11.78
N LEU A 7 61.28 -32.99 -11.65
CA LEU A 7 60.48 -31.90 -12.17
C LEU A 7 60.76 -31.73 -13.67
N SER A 8 59.75 -31.33 -14.43
CA SER A 8 59.94 -30.40 -15.55
C SER A 8 58.83 -29.35 -15.50
N THR A 9 59.22 -28.20 -14.97
CA THR A 9 58.63 -26.87 -15.08
C THR A 9 58.89 -26.25 -16.45
N ALA A 10 57.90 -25.51 -16.98
CA ALA A 10 58.01 -24.18 -17.61
C ALA A 10 56.72 -23.92 -18.43
N SER A 11 55.98 -22.81 -18.37
CA SER A 11 55.99 -21.53 -17.63
C SER A 11 54.54 -20.97 -17.79
N LYS A 12 53.84 -20.43 -16.78
CA LYS A 12 53.92 -19.04 -16.26
C LYS A 12 54.09 -18.02 -17.41
N VAL A 13 53.24 -17.03 -17.62
CA VAL A 13 52.92 -15.90 -16.71
C VAL A 13 51.59 -15.24 -17.11
N ILE A 14 50.98 -14.56 -16.13
CA ILE A 14 49.94 -13.51 -16.13
C ILE A 14 48.61 -14.08 -15.62
N GLY A 15 48.06 -13.68 -14.47
CA GLY A 15 48.38 -12.65 -13.48
C GLY A 15 47.10 -12.48 -12.63
N LEU A 16 47.15 -12.83 -11.34
CA LEU A 16 47.10 -11.86 -10.26
C LEU A 16 45.76 -11.08 -10.16
N ALA A 17 44.68 -11.69 -9.62
CA ALA A 17 43.49 -10.92 -9.22
C ALA A 17 42.54 -11.54 -8.16
N LEU A 18 42.73 -12.76 -7.63
CA LEU A 18 41.68 -13.38 -6.80
C LEU A 18 42.10 -13.98 -5.44
N CYS A 19 43.30 -13.67 -4.93
CA CYS A 19 43.75 -14.16 -3.62
C CYS A 19 44.08 -13.07 -2.58
N VAL A 20 43.54 -11.85 -2.70
CA VAL A 20 43.71 -10.80 -1.67
C VAL A 20 42.37 -10.37 -1.01
N ALA A 21 41.21 -10.85 -1.46
CA ALA A 21 39.93 -10.37 -0.91
C ALA A 21 39.37 -11.15 0.29
N LEU A 22 40.03 -12.21 0.77
CA LEU A 22 39.46 -13.12 1.78
C LEU A 22 40.10 -13.06 3.18
N LEU A 23 41.08 -12.18 3.43
CA LEU A 23 41.80 -12.16 4.72
C LEU A 23 42.16 -10.76 5.27
N SER A 24 41.37 -9.72 5.00
CA SER A 24 41.66 -8.37 5.54
C SER A 24 40.50 -7.61 6.19
N ASN A 25 39.39 -8.26 6.57
CA ASN A 25 38.27 -7.57 7.25
C ASN A 25 38.03 -8.01 8.71
N PHE A 26 38.95 -8.80 9.28
CA PHE A 26 39.07 -8.94 10.73
C PHE A 26 40.34 -8.21 11.15
N LEU A 27 40.24 -7.39 12.20
CA LEU A 27 41.26 -6.50 12.78
C LEU A 27 41.24 -5.05 12.25
N PHE A 28 40.24 -4.28 12.67
CA PHE A 28 40.42 -3.02 13.41
C PHE A 28 39.06 -2.57 13.95
N GLY A 29 38.97 -2.42 15.27
CA GLY A 29 37.81 -1.90 15.97
C GLY A 29 37.75 -0.37 15.97
N GLU A 30 36.59 0.10 16.42
CA GLU A 30 36.22 1.47 16.79
C GLU A 30 35.88 2.47 15.68
N SER A 31 34.56 2.71 15.54
CA SER A 31 33.93 4.01 15.84
C SER A 31 32.80 4.34 14.85
N LEU A 32 31.58 4.25 15.38
CA LEU A 32 30.44 5.16 15.24
C LEU A 32 30.11 5.77 13.86
N ALA A 33 28.85 5.56 13.47
CA ALA A 33 28.07 6.37 12.53
C ALA A 33 28.58 6.44 11.08
N LYS A 34 28.40 5.34 10.33
CA LYS A 34 28.28 5.42 8.86
C LYS A 34 26.81 5.24 8.50
N SER A 35 26.15 6.37 8.20
CA SER A 35 24.87 6.42 7.53
C SER A 35 24.92 5.51 6.30
N ARG A 36 24.07 4.48 6.28
CA ARG A 36 23.88 3.64 5.11
C ARG A 36 23.24 4.50 4.00
N PRO A 37 23.76 4.49 2.77
CA PRO A 37 23.12 5.22 1.68
C PRO A 37 21.73 4.62 1.41
N ALA A 38 20.77 5.50 1.15
CA ALA A 38 19.41 5.19 0.73
C ALA A 38 19.41 4.13 -0.38
N ARG A 39 18.86 2.95 -0.09
CA ARG A 39 18.67 1.90 -1.09
C ARG A 39 17.45 2.26 -1.92
N ALA A 40 17.63 2.39 -3.23
CA ALA A 40 16.54 2.54 -4.17
C ALA A 40 15.69 1.26 -4.16
N TRP A 41 14.40 1.42 -3.85
CA TRP A 41 13.42 0.35 -3.75
C TRP A 41 13.10 -0.18 -5.14
N ARG A 42 13.47 -1.42 -5.45
CA ARG A 42 12.91 -2.15 -6.60
C ARG A 42 11.95 -3.21 -6.06
N LEU A 43 10.72 -2.79 -5.82
CA LEU A 43 9.59 -3.68 -5.53
C LEU A 43 8.54 -3.42 -6.61
N PHE A 44 8.13 -4.50 -7.29
CA PHE A 44 7.06 -4.59 -8.28
C PHE A 44 6.79 -3.31 -9.08
N SER A 45 7.61 -3.07 -10.11
CA SER A 45 7.30 -2.07 -11.13
C SER A 45 5.93 -2.36 -11.74
N GLY A 46 5.21 -1.34 -12.21
CA GLY A 46 3.94 -1.50 -12.95
C GLY A 46 3.97 -2.48 -14.14
N GLY A 47 5.15 -3.03 -14.50
CA GLY A 47 5.34 -4.11 -15.47
C GLY A 47 4.63 -5.44 -15.15
N GLU A 48 4.33 -5.78 -13.88
CA GLU A 48 3.57 -7.01 -13.59
C GLU A 48 2.06 -6.85 -13.81
N LEU A 49 1.50 -5.66 -13.50
CA LEU A 49 0.17 -5.25 -13.97
C LEU A 49 0.12 -5.25 -15.51
N GLN A 50 1.21 -4.85 -16.17
CA GLN A 50 1.35 -4.93 -17.61
C GLN A 50 1.25 -6.39 -18.11
N THR A 51 1.96 -7.32 -17.49
CA THR A 51 2.00 -8.72 -17.94
C THR A 51 0.67 -9.44 -17.69
N ALA A 52 -0.01 -9.14 -16.58
CA ALA A 52 -1.29 -9.77 -16.23
C ALA A 52 -2.49 -9.30 -17.09
N PHE A 53 -2.42 -8.11 -17.68
CA PHE A 53 -3.52 -7.51 -18.47
C PHE A 53 -3.20 -7.27 -19.95
N MET A 54 -1.93 -7.40 -20.38
CA MET A 54 -1.50 -7.05 -21.75
C MET A 54 -0.91 -8.21 -22.55
N GLU A 55 -1.13 -9.47 -22.14
CA GLU A 55 -0.90 -10.60 -23.04
C GLU A 55 -1.86 -10.49 -24.25
N GLU A 56 -1.27 -10.17 -25.41
CA GLU A 56 -1.86 -10.21 -26.77
C GLU A 56 -2.80 -9.08 -27.24
N GLU A 57 -2.68 -7.84 -26.77
CA GLU A 57 -3.37 -6.72 -27.47
C GLU A 57 -2.53 -6.24 -28.68
N PRO A 58 -3.13 -6.12 -29.88
CA PRO A 58 -2.41 -5.72 -31.08
C PRO A 58 -1.79 -4.32 -30.91
N VAL A 59 -0.52 -4.22 -31.29
CA VAL A 59 0.26 -2.98 -31.34
C VAL A 59 -0.58 -1.88 -32.04
N GLY A 60 -0.95 -0.84 -31.29
CA GLY A 60 -1.67 0.34 -31.83
C GLY A 60 -3.07 0.60 -31.28
N ARG A 61 -3.62 -0.23 -30.39
CA ARG A 61 -4.89 0.08 -29.73
C ARG A 61 -4.73 1.14 -28.63
N HIS A 62 -5.61 2.13 -28.62
CA HIS A 62 -5.69 3.15 -27.57
C HIS A 62 -6.55 2.66 -26.39
N LEU A 63 -5.96 2.55 -25.20
CA LEU A 63 -6.63 2.08 -23.98
C LEU A 63 -7.31 3.23 -23.24
N ARG A 64 -8.56 3.04 -22.82
CA ARG A 64 -9.30 4.00 -21.98
C ARG A 64 -9.58 3.41 -20.61
N ILE A 65 -8.96 3.99 -19.59
CA ILE A 65 -9.02 3.52 -18.22
C ILE A 65 -9.82 4.53 -17.37
N ALA A 66 -10.91 4.07 -16.77
CA ALA A 66 -11.67 4.83 -15.79
C ALA A 66 -11.27 4.38 -14.39
N ILE A 67 -10.62 5.24 -13.61
CA ILE A 67 -10.36 5.00 -12.18
C ILE A 67 -11.50 5.65 -11.40
N ILE A 68 -12.17 4.88 -10.56
CA ILE A 68 -13.32 5.33 -9.77
C ILE A 68 -12.92 5.34 -8.30
N ASN A 69 -13.06 6.50 -7.67
CA ASN A 69 -12.89 6.69 -6.24
C ASN A 69 -14.05 7.52 -5.69
N HIS A 70 -15.16 6.87 -5.35
CA HIS A 70 -16.34 7.54 -4.79
C HIS A 70 -16.06 8.04 -3.37
N VAL A 71 -15.30 7.25 -2.60
CA VAL A 71 -14.91 7.61 -1.24
C VAL A 71 -13.99 8.84 -1.24
N THR A 72 -14.02 9.60 -0.15
CA THR A 72 -13.26 10.86 -0.03
C THR A 72 -11.85 10.68 0.54
N HIS A 73 -11.32 9.46 0.47
CA HIS A 73 -10.04 9.02 1.02
C HIS A 73 -9.46 7.93 0.10
N HIS A 74 -8.45 7.17 0.55
CA HIS A 74 -7.76 6.13 -0.24
C HIS A 74 -6.91 6.64 -1.41
N TYR A 75 -6.41 7.88 -1.31
CA TYR A 75 -5.49 8.43 -2.31
C TYR A 75 -4.10 7.78 -2.28
N GLU A 76 -3.73 7.13 -1.18
CA GLU A 76 -2.59 6.21 -1.10
C GLU A 76 -2.69 5.05 -2.08
N VAL A 77 -3.90 4.75 -2.57
CA VAL A 77 -4.15 3.72 -3.57
C VAL A 77 -4.35 4.32 -4.97
N VAL A 78 -5.00 5.48 -5.07
CA VAL A 78 -5.22 6.17 -6.34
C VAL A 78 -3.89 6.57 -6.99
N LEU A 79 -3.00 7.22 -6.25
CA LEU A 79 -1.74 7.74 -6.81
C LEU A 79 -0.87 6.65 -7.45
N PRO A 80 -0.69 5.48 -6.83
CA PRO A 80 0.04 4.37 -7.45
C PRO A 80 -0.60 3.84 -8.73
N LEU A 81 -1.93 3.73 -8.75
CA LEU A 81 -2.66 3.33 -9.97
C LEU A 81 -2.46 4.37 -11.08
N LEU A 82 -2.51 5.66 -10.75
CA LEU A 82 -2.19 6.72 -11.69
C LEU A 82 -0.76 6.60 -12.20
N HIS A 83 0.22 6.41 -11.31
CA HIS A 83 1.61 6.23 -11.72
C HIS A 83 1.80 5.01 -12.64
N ALA A 84 1.11 3.90 -12.38
CA ALA A 84 1.18 2.70 -13.21
C ALA A 84 0.56 2.89 -14.60
N PHE A 85 -0.63 3.53 -14.68
CA PHE A 85 -1.40 3.61 -15.92
C PHE A 85 -1.08 4.84 -16.79
N VAL A 86 -0.81 5.99 -16.17
CA VAL A 86 -0.60 7.25 -16.89
C VAL A 86 0.70 7.23 -17.71
N ASN A 87 1.68 6.46 -17.24
CA ASN A 87 2.97 6.28 -17.93
C ASN A 87 2.93 5.25 -19.06
N GLN A 88 1.77 4.64 -19.34
CA GLN A 88 1.65 3.66 -20.43
C GLN A 88 1.44 4.36 -21.78
N PRO A 89 2.12 3.90 -22.85
CA PRO A 89 1.89 4.42 -24.20
C PRO A 89 0.44 4.17 -24.64
N ASN A 90 -0.10 5.05 -25.49
CA ASN A 90 -1.45 4.93 -26.06
C ASN A 90 -2.56 4.70 -25.02
N THR A 91 -2.45 5.30 -23.85
CA THR A 91 -3.43 5.17 -22.76
C THR A 91 -4.02 6.53 -22.39
N THR A 92 -5.33 6.58 -22.17
CA THR A 92 -6.01 7.71 -21.53
C THR A 92 -6.57 7.24 -20.19
N VAL A 93 -6.28 8.01 -19.14
CA VAL A 93 -6.73 7.72 -17.78
C VAL A 93 -7.65 8.84 -17.31
N GLU A 94 -8.86 8.49 -16.86
CA GLU A 94 -9.76 9.43 -16.21
C GLU A 94 -10.04 9.00 -14.77
N LEU A 95 -9.75 9.87 -13.80
CA LEU A 95 -10.13 9.69 -12.40
C LEU A 95 -11.49 10.32 -12.14
N PHE A 96 -12.49 9.49 -11.84
CA PHE A 96 -13.82 9.88 -11.39
C PHE A 96 -13.86 9.90 -9.87
N ALA A 97 -13.96 11.10 -9.29
CA ALA A 97 -14.00 11.29 -7.85
C ALA A 97 -15.09 12.30 -7.46
N THR A 98 -15.55 12.22 -6.21
CA THR A 98 -16.53 13.19 -5.70
C THR A 98 -15.88 14.57 -5.56
N GLN A 99 -16.69 15.64 -5.69
CA GLN A 99 -16.21 17.00 -5.49
C GLN A 99 -15.55 17.16 -4.11
N LYS A 100 -16.17 16.58 -3.07
CA LYS A 100 -15.62 16.54 -1.72
C LYS A 100 -14.26 15.84 -1.69
N GLY A 101 -14.13 14.67 -2.32
CA GLY A 101 -12.86 13.97 -2.43
C GLY A 101 -11.76 14.83 -3.07
N LEU A 102 -12.03 15.43 -4.23
CA LEU A 102 -11.05 16.27 -4.93
C LEU A 102 -10.66 17.52 -4.12
N SER A 103 -11.62 18.13 -3.41
CA SER A 103 -11.33 19.29 -2.56
C SER A 103 -10.65 18.95 -1.23
N ASN A 104 -10.69 17.68 -0.81
CA ASN A 104 -10.18 17.27 0.50
C ASN A 104 -8.65 17.34 0.52
N PHE A 105 -8.12 17.84 1.63
CA PHE A 105 -6.69 17.83 1.97
C PHE A 105 -5.79 18.40 0.85
N GLY A 106 -6.27 19.27 -0.03
CA GLY A 106 -5.42 19.86 -1.08
C GLY A 106 -4.82 18.85 -2.06
N ILE A 107 -5.52 17.74 -2.37
CA ILE A 107 -5.06 16.75 -3.37
C ILE A 107 -5.21 17.25 -4.82
N LYS A 108 -6.21 18.10 -5.11
CA LYS A 108 -6.50 18.55 -6.48
C LYS A 108 -5.31 19.16 -7.22
N PRO A 109 -4.50 20.07 -6.64
CA PRO A 109 -3.33 20.62 -7.34
C PRO A 109 -2.33 19.54 -7.81
N LEU A 110 -2.20 18.43 -7.08
CA LEU A 110 -1.33 17.31 -7.49
C LEU A 110 -1.88 16.62 -8.74
N PHE A 111 -3.19 16.42 -8.81
CA PHE A 111 -3.83 15.85 -10.00
C PHE A 111 -3.80 16.80 -11.19
N ASP A 112 -4.01 18.10 -10.97
CA ASP A 112 -3.94 19.11 -12.03
C ASP A 112 -2.52 19.16 -12.63
N ALA A 113 -1.48 19.11 -11.78
CA ALA A 113 -0.09 19.04 -12.23
C ALA A 113 0.19 17.77 -13.07
N LEU A 114 -0.26 16.60 -12.60
CA LEU A 114 -0.11 15.35 -13.35
C LEU A 114 -0.80 15.40 -14.73
N GLY A 115 -1.96 16.05 -14.81
CA GLY A 115 -2.74 16.16 -16.04
C GLY A 115 -2.14 17.09 -17.10
N ASN A 116 -1.22 17.99 -16.72
CA ASN A 116 -0.58 18.90 -17.67
C ASN A 116 0.45 18.19 -18.57
N ASP A 117 1.10 17.15 -18.05
CA ASP A 117 2.22 16.47 -18.72
C ASP A 117 1.81 15.12 -19.32
N THR A 118 0.55 14.71 -19.17
CA THR A 118 0.12 13.34 -19.47
C THR A 118 -1.31 13.26 -20.02
N ASN A 119 -1.71 12.10 -20.53
CA ASN A 119 -3.10 11.83 -20.98
C ASN A 119 -4.02 11.48 -19.79
N PHE A 120 -3.94 12.25 -18.72
CA PHE A 120 -4.70 12.08 -17.49
C PHE A 120 -5.68 13.23 -17.27
N ARG A 121 -6.89 12.93 -16.79
CA ARG A 121 -7.87 13.95 -16.40
C ARG A 121 -8.62 13.55 -15.14
N THR A 122 -8.97 14.53 -14.32
CA THR A 122 -9.97 14.36 -13.27
C THR A 122 -11.36 14.73 -13.77
N ARG A 123 -12.37 13.99 -13.32
CA ARG A 123 -13.78 14.17 -13.64
C ARG A 123 -14.60 14.10 -12.35
N SER A 124 -15.77 14.74 -12.35
CA SER A 124 -16.73 14.51 -11.27
C SER A 124 -17.24 13.08 -11.38
N PHE A 125 -17.44 12.42 -10.24
CA PHE A 125 -18.08 11.10 -10.20
C PHE A 125 -19.43 11.07 -10.94
N SER A 126 -20.20 12.17 -10.89
CA SER A 126 -21.47 12.32 -11.62
C SER A 126 -21.32 12.26 -13.14
N ASP A 127 -20.12 12.47 -13.68
CA ASP A 127 -19.88 12.44 -15.13
C ASP A 127 -19.80 11.01 -15.67
N LEU A 128 -19.74 9.98 -14.80
CA LEU A 128 -19.90 8.58 -15.21
C LEU A 128 -21.21 8.35 -15.98
N ASP A 129 -22.27 9.10 -15.63
CA ASP A 129 -23.55 9.06 -16.34
C ASP A 129 -23.50 9.68 -17.74
N ARG A 130 -22.48 10.46 -18.05
CA ARG A 130 -22.32 11.22 -19.29
C ARG A 130 -21.18 10.67 -20.16
N LEU A 131 -20.63 9.51 -19.80
CA LEU A 131 -19.61 8.84 -20.60
C LEU A 131 -20.08 8.65 -22.04
N GLU A 132 -19.31 9.19 -22.98
CA GLU A 132 -19.55 9.05 -24.42
C GLU A 132 -18.79 7.85 -25.02
N TYR A 133 -18.13 7.07 -24.16
CA TYR A 133 -17.30 5.95 -24.55
C TYR A 133 -17.47 4.72 -23.63
N THR A 134 -17.00 3.58 -24.12
CA THR A 134 -16.88 2.33 -23.34
C THR A 134 -15.47 2.23 -22.76
N PRO A 135 -15.28 2.29 -21.43
CA PRO A 135 -13.97 2.06 -20.84
C PRO A 135 -13.48 0.65 -21.19
N ASP A 136 -12.20 0.53 -21.57
CA ASP A 136 -11.57 -0.77 -21.74
C ASP A 136 -11.35 -1.41 -20.35
N LEU A 137 -10.95 -0.59 -19.37
CA LEU A 137 -10.79 -0.99 -17.97
C LEU A 137 -11.45 0.03 -17.04
N ALA A 138 -12.18 -0.45 -16.04
CA ALA A 138 -12.63 0.33 -14.90
C ALA A 138 -11.95 -0.16 -13.62
N VAL A 139 -11.29 0.72 -12.88
CA VAL A 139 -10.64 0.39 -11.61
C VAL A 139 -11.46 0.96 -10.46
N LEU A 140 -12.01 0.08 -9.64
CA LEU A 140 -12.78 0.45 -8.45
C LEU A 140 -11.83 0.46 -7.25
N VAL A 141 -11.40 1.65 -6.85
CA VAL A 141 -10.36 1.86 -5.83
C VAL A 141 -10.78 1.28 -4.49
N THR A 142 -12.04 1.44 -4.12
CA THR A 142 -12.64 0.80 -2.95
C THR A 142 -13.88 0.06 -3.39
N CYS A 143 -13.70 -1.12 -3.96
CA CYS A 143 -14.73 -1.83 -4.71
C CYS A 143 -16.05 -2.04 -3.92
N SER A 144 -15.99 -2.34 -2.62
CA SER A 144 -17.20 -2.51 -1.78
C SER A 144 -18.03 -1.23 -1.64
N ARG A 145 -17.39 -0.07 -1.79
CA ARG A 145 -18.00 1.26 -1.63
C ARG A 145 -18.39 1.83 -2.98
N ASP A 146 -17.46 1.85 -3.94
CA ASP A 146 -17.66 2.46 -5.25
C ASP A 146 -18.86 1.85 -5.99
N ILE A 147 -19.03 0.53 -5.92
CA ILE A 147 -20.10 -0.17 -6.64
C ILE A 147 -21.51 0.31 -6.28
N ASN A 148 -21.74 0.69 -5.02
CA ASN A 148 -23.09 1.04 -4.57
C ASN A 148 -23.60 2.32 -5.23
N ASP A 149 -22.68 3.20 -5.62
CA ASP A 149 -22.99 4.52 -6.15
C ASP A 149 -22.79 4.59 -7.67
N LEU A 150 -22.36 3.50 -8.31
CA LEU A 150 -22.21 3.45 -9.75
C LEU A 150 -23.57 3.59 -10.46
N PRO A 151 -23.61 4.35 -11.57
CA PRO A 151 -24.84 4.49 -12.30
C PRO A 151 -25.27 3.20 -12.99
N LYS A 152 -26.59 3.02 -13.16
CA LYS A 152 -27.19 1.80 -13.76
C LYS A 152 -26.61 1.45 -15.12
N GLN A 153 -26.35 2.46 -15.95
CA GLN A 153 -25.78 2.28 -17.29
C GLN A 153 -24.31 1.85 -17.27
N PHE A 154 -23.58 2.07 -16.18
CA PHE A 154 -22.22 1.56 -16.03
C PHE A 154 -22.23 0.08 -15.61
N THR A 155 -23.22 -0.32 -14.80
CA THR A 155 -23.37 -1.71 -14.31
C THR A 155 -24.19 -2.63 -15.22
N THR A 156 -24.82 -2.10 -16.28
CA THR A 156 -25.61 -2.89 -17.25
C THR A 156 -24.73 -3.39 -18.39
N LEU A 157 -24.50 -4.70 -18.48
CA LEU A 157 -23.54 -5.32 -19.42
C LEU A 157 -23.71 -4.94 -20.91
N SER A 158 -24.96 -4.72 -21.35
CA SER A 158 -25.30 -4.34 -22.73
C SER A 158 -25.17 -2.84 -23.03
N SER A 159 -24.92 -2.03 -22.00
CA SER A 159 -24.74 -0.60 -22.16
C SER A 159 -23.39 -0.26 -22.80
N ARG A 160 -23.39 0.70 -23.71
CA ARG A 160 -22.15 1.26 -24.31
C ARG A 160 -21.27 2.00 -23.29
N LYS A 161 -21.76 2.24 -22.07
CA LYS A 161 -21.00 2.85 -20.96
C LYS A 161 -20.45 1.80 -19.98
N SER A 162 -20.83 0.54 -20.11
CA SER A 162 -20.37 -0.52 -19.22
C SER A 162 -18.94 -0.92 -19.58
N PRO A 163 -18.01 -0.97 -18.62
CA PRO A 163 -16.63 -1.31 -18.92
C PRO A 163 -16.49 -2.72 -19.48
N LYS A 164 -15.48 -2.91 -20.33
CA LYS A 164 -15.12 -4.25 -20.85
C LYS A 164 -14.54 -5.12 -19.74
N GLU A 165 -13.66 -4.54 -18.92
CA GLU A 165 -13.11 -5.17 -17.72
C GLU A 165 -13.20 -4.26 -16.50
N VAL A 166 -13.28 -4.87 -15.32
CA VAL A 166 -13.35 -4.24 -14.01
C VAL A 166 -12.24 -4.79 -13.14
N LEU A 167 -11.35 -3.92 -12.66
CA LEU A 167 -10.41 -4.22 -11.59
C LEU A 167 -11.02 -3.78 -10.26
N CYS A 168 -11.40 -4.75 -9.44
CA CYS A 168 -12.04 -4.57 -8.15
C CYS A 168 -11.00 -4.66 -7.04
N MET A 169 -10.66 -3.51 -6.45
CA MET A 169 -9.69 -3.47 -5.37
C MET A 169 -10.33 -3.71 -4.00
N MET A 170 -9.81 -4.71 -3.30
CA MET A 170 -10.30 -5.15 -2.00
C MET A 170 -9.34 -4.72 -0.88
N HIS A 171 -9.82 -3.77 -0.08
CA HIS A 171 -9.16 -3.29 1.14
C HIS A 171 -9.53 -4.14 2.35
N ASP A 172 -10.81 -4.48 2.47
CA ASP A 172 -11.37 -5.27 3.56
C ASP A 172 -12.23 -6.38 2.99
N SER A 173 -11.69 -7.60 3.01
CA SER A 173 -12.39 -8.79 2.55
C SER A 173 -13.50 -9.25 3.50
N GLY A 174 -13.45 -8.82 4.77
CA GLY A 174 -14.46 -9.11 5.77
C GLY A 174 -15.82 -8.48 5.43
N GLU A 175 -15.84 -7.27 4.86
CA GLU A 175 -17.08 -6.62 4.41
C GLU A 175 -17.86 -7.49 3.42
N TRP A 176 -17.12 -8.22 2.58
CA TRP A 176 -17.68 -9.06 1.54
C TRP A 176 -18.15 -10.41 2.04
N SER A 177 -17.90 -10.79 3.28
CA SER A 177 -18.42 -12.04 3.86
C SER A 177 -19.92 -11.98 4.15
N ILE A 178 -20.53 -10.79 4.18
CA ILE A 178 -21.94 -10.56 4.52
C ILE A 178 -22.86 -10.81 3.30
N PRO A 179 -23.73 -11.84 3.30
CA PRO A 179 -24.51 -12.23 2.12
C PRO A 179 -25.53 -11.22 1.58
N LYS A 180 -25.97 -10.27 2.40
CA LYS A 180 -27.12 -9.40 2.11
C LYS A 180 -26.76 -8.03 1.52
N THR A 181 -25.52 -7.81 1.11
CA THR A 181 -25.09 -6.50 0.63
C THR A 181 -25.49 -6.27 -0.84
N GLY A 182 -25.96 -5.05 -1.15
CA GLY A 182 -26.49 -4.70 -2.47
C GLY A 182 -25.46 -4.81 -3.61
N TYR A 183 -24.19 -4.55 -3.32
CA TYR A 183 -23.10 -4.64 -4.31
C TYR A 183 -22.88 -6.07 -4.83
N ARG A 184 -23.17 -7.13 -4.04
CA ARG A 184 -22.97 -8.53 -4.50
C ARG A 184 -23.79 -8.85 -5.76
N LYS A 185 -25.02 -8.33 -5.87
CA LYS A 185 -25.87 -8.55 -7.06
C LYS A 185 -25.32 -7.86 -8.31
N LEU A 186 -24.65 -6.71 -8.14
CA LEU A 186 -24.03 -5.98 -9.24
C LEU A 186 -22.75 -6.68 -9.69
N VAL A 187 -21.92 -7.09 -8.73
CA VAL A 187 -20.69 -7.85 -8.97
C VAL A 187 -20.97 -9.18 -9.64
N GLN A 188 -22.03 -9.89 -9.22
CA GLN A 188 -22.42 -11.18 -9.80
C GLN A 188 -22.56 -11.13 -11.32
N LYS A 189 -23.15 -10.05 -11.85
CA LYS A 189 -23.31 -9.89 -13.31
C LYS A 189 -21.98 -9.78 -14.03
N TRP A 190 -21.00 -9.11 -13.42
CA TRP A 190 -19.65 -9.01 -13.98
C TRP A 190 -18.87 -10.31 -13.83
N ILE A 191 -19.08 -11.07 -12.75
CA ILE A 191 -18.50 -12.41 -12.57
C ILE A 191 -19.02 -13.36 -13.66
N GLU A 192 -20.34 -13.45 -13.83
CA GLU A 192 -20.97 -14.30 -14.84
C GLU A 192 -20.52 -13.95 -16.26
N ALA A 193 -20.25 -12.67 -16.51
CA ALA A 193 -19.74 -12.18 -17.79
C ALA A 193 -18.22 -12.26 -17.93
N SER A 194 -17.49 -12.80 -16.93
CA SER A 194 -16.02 -12.85 -16.89
C SER A 194 -15.35 -11.49 -17.11
N ARG A 195 -15.93 -10.43 -16.53
CA ARG A 195 -15.46 -9.04 -16.66
C ARG A 195 -14.76 -8.50 -15.43
N ILE A 196 -14.68 -9.24 -14.33
CA ILE A 196 -14.12 -8.74 -13.07
C ILE A 196 -12.87 -9.48 -12.65
N ASN A 197 -11.85 -8.70 -12.31
CA ASN A 197 -10.58 -9.12 -11.75
C ASN A 197 -10.50 -8.55 -10.34
N ILE A 198 -10.19 -9.38 -9.34
CA ILE A 198 -10.05 -8.95 -7.95
C ILE A 198 -8.57 -8.75 -7.66
N ILE A 199 -8.23 -7.64 -7.03
CA ILE A 199 -6.88 -7.36 -6.57
C ILE A 199 -6.91 -6.94 -5.10
N THR A 200 -5.91 -7.37 -4.34
CA THR A 200 -5.74 -7.00 -2.93
C THR A 200 -4.50 -6.15 -2.74
N LEU A 201 -4.50 -5.38 -1.66
CA LEU A 201 -3.36 -4.53 -1.28
C LEU A 201 -2.30 -5.27 -0.47
N SER A 202 -2.59 -6.49 -0.01
CA SER A 202 -1.65 -7.26 0.79
C SER A 202 -1.87 -8.77 0.68
N PRO A 203 -0.80 -9.57 0.92
CA PRO A 203 -0.86 -11.01 0.76
C PRO A 203 -1.86 -11.69 1.71
N HIS A 204 -1.92 -11.32 2.99
CA HIS A 204 -2.87 -11.94 3.92
C HIS A 204 -4.34 -11.73 3.52
N VAL A 205 -4.69 -10.56 2.95
CA VAL A 205 -6.05 -10.32 2.42
C VAL A 205 -6.32 -11.20 1.20
N ASN A 206 -5.30 -11.45 0.37
CA ASN A 206 -5.40 -12.38 -0.76
C ASN A 206 -5.65 -13.82 -0.25
N ASP A 207 -4.85 -14.25 0.71
CA ASP A 207 -4.95 -15.59 1.32
C ASP A 207 -6.35 -15.77 1.96
N TYR A 208 -6.82 -14.78 2.70
CA TYR A 208 -8.17 -14.78 3.28
C TYR A 208 -9.25 -14.85 2.19
N LEU A 209 -9.18 -14.03 1.14
CA LEU A 209 -10.15 -14.12 0.05
C LEU A 209 -10.11 -15.48 -0.65
N THR A 210 -8.93 -16.04 -0.89
CA THR A 210 -8.79 -17.37 -1.50
C THR A 210 -9.53 -18.43 -0.69
N GLU A 211 -9.44 -18.38 0.64
CA GLU A 211 -10.15 -19.32 1.52
C GLU A 211 -11.66 -19.05 1.59
N TYR A 212 -12.09 -17.78 1.49
CA TYR A 212 -13.47 -17.37 1.72
C TYR A 212 -14.33 -17.23 0.44
N LEU A 213 -13.72 -16.98 -0.72
CA LEU A 213 -14.42 -16.86 -2.00
C LEU A 213 -15.26 -18.11 -2.34
N PRO A 214 -14.79 -19.35 -2.13
CA PRO A 214 -15.62 -20.54 -2.32
C PRO A 214 -16.87 -20.55 -1.43
N LYS A 215 -16.80 -19.92 -0.25
CA LYS A 215 -17.90 -19.82 0.72
C LYS A 215 -18.91 -18.73 0.36
N TRP A 216 -18.63 -17.86 -0.61
CA TRP A 216 -19.54 -16.77 -0.97
C TRP A 216 -20.89 -17.26 -1.48
N ASN A 217 -21.03 -18.56 -1.80
CA ASN A 217 -22.26 -19.22 -2.24
C ASN A 217 -23.08 -18.30 -3.14
N MET A 218 -22.37 -17.63 -4.06
CA MET A 218 -22.96 -16.74 -5.04
C MET A 218 -23.94 -17.62 -5.77
N SER A 219 -25.22 -17.32 -5.59
CA SER A 219 -26.31 -18.11 -6.10
C SER A 219 -26.28 -17.97 -7.62
N LEU A 220 -25.45 -18.79 -8.27
CA LEU A 220 -25.75 -19.28 -9.59
C LEU A 220 -27.16 -19.86 -9.47
N PRO A 221 -28.09 -19.53 -10.37
CA PRO A 221 -29.31 -20.32 -10.49
C PRO A 221 -28.87 -21.77 -10.71
N LEU A 222 -28.93 -22.58 -9.64
CA LEU A 222 -28.47 -23.95 -9.62
C LEU A 222 -29.42 -24.78 -10.46
N ALA A 223 -29.17 -24.81 -11.76
CA ALA A 223 -29.65 -25.85 -12.67
C ALA A 223 -28.49 -26.60 -13.34
N ASP A 224 -27.24 -26.17 -13.14
CA ASP A 224 -26.07 -26.79 -13.76
C ASP A 224 -25.13 -27.44 -12.72
N PRO A 225 -25.03 -28.78 -12.68
CA PRO A 225 -24.11 -29.52 -11.83
C PRO A 225 -22.62 -29.18 -12.06
N PHE A 226 -22.26 -28.54 -13.19
CA PHE A 226 -20.89 -28.11 -13.47
C PHE A 226 -20.52 -26.77 -12.79
N ALA A 227 -21.49 -26.01 -12.30
CA ALA A 227 -21.31 -24.64 -11.83
C ALA A 227 -20.43 -24.46 -10.58
N LYS A 228 -20.26 -25.52 -9.77
CA LYS A 228 -19.36 -25.50 -8.59
C LYS A 228 -17.88 -25.30 -8.95
N THR A 229 -17.49 -25.66 -10.18
CA THR A 229 -16.11 -25.50 -10.68
C THR A 229 -15.95 -24.21 -11.50
N TYR A 230 -17.05 -23.58 -11.94
CA TYR A 230 -17.03 -22.44 -12.86
C TYR A 230 -16.82 -21.08 -12.18
N ALA A 231 -17.39 -20.83 -10.99
CA ALA A 231 -17.25 -19.53 -10.32
C ALA A 231 -15.81 -19.22 -9.85
N ALA A 232 -15.03 -20.26 -9.52
CA ALA A 232 -13.62 -20.12 -9.15
C ALA A 232 -12.72 -19.80 -10.36
N ASN A 233 -13.15 -20.14 -11.59
CA ASN A 233 -12.37 -19.93 -12.82
C ASN A 233 -12.68 -18.59 -13.52
N GLN A 234 -13.78 -17.90 -13.18
CA GLN A 234 -14.20 -16.66 -13.85
C GLN A 234 -13.77 -15.37 -13.13
N THR A 235 -13.29 -15.49 -11.90
CA THR A 235 -12.74 -14.35 -11.14
C THR A 235 -11.23 -14.55 -11.05
N ARG A 236 -10.45 -13.69 -11.72
CA ARG A 236 -8.99 -13.72 -11.55
C ARG A 236 -8.64 -12.97 -10.27
N LEU A 237 -8.18 -13.69 -9.26
CA LEU A 237 -7.54 -13.10 -8.10
C LEU A 237 -6.08 -12.84 -8.46
N LEU A 238 -5.73 -11.57 -8.60
CA LEU A 238 -4.37 -11.15 -8.95
C LEU A 238 -3.47 -11.16 -7.71
N PRO A 239 -2.15 -11.32 -7.88
CA PRO A 239 -1.19 -11.13 -6.79
C PRO A 239 -1.41 -9.79 -6.07
N ALA A 240 -1.08 -9.76 -4.79
CA ALA A 240 -1.18 -8.53 -4.01
C ALA A 240 -0.26 -7.45 -4.61
N PHE A 241 -0.80 -6.24 -4.79
CA PHE A 241 -0.05 -5.13 -5.37
C PHE A 241 0.24 -4.07 -4.30
N PRO A 242 1.41 -4.11 -3.64
CA PRO A 242 1.82 -3.03 -2.78
C PRO A 242 2.21 -1.83 -3.65
N PRO A 243 1.64 -0.66 -3.42
CA PRO A 243 2.07 0.52 -4.13
C PRO A 243 3.47 0.96 -3.69
N VAL A 244 4.43 0.94 -4.62
CA VAL A 244 5.80 1.42 -4.37
C VAL A 244 6.11 2.55 -5.34
N PHE A 245 6.68 3.63 -4.82
CA PHE A 245 7.22 4.72 -5.61
C PHE A 245 8.74 4.73 -5.48
N ASP A 246 9.42 5.12 -6.56
CA ASP A 246 10.83 5.50 -6.47
C ASP A 246 10.89 6.83 -5.72
N THR A 247 10.96 6.74 -4.39
CA THR A 247 11.09 7.92 -3.56
C THR A 247 12.55 8.31 -3.48
N THR A 248 12.86 9.55 -3.87
CA THR A 248 14.01 10.23 -3.29
C THR A 248 13.70 10.40 -1.81
N LEU A 249 14.21 9.49 -0.97
CA LEU A 249 14.04 9.56 0.48
C LEU A 249 14.40 10.98 0.93
N SER A 250 13.57 11.55 1.81
CA SER A 250 13.92 12.81 2.46
C SER A 250 15.31 12.67 3.07
N THR A 251 16.25 13.52 2.66
CA THR A 251 17.57 13.57 3.29
C THR A 251 17.50 14.14 4.71
N HIS A 252 16.32 14.63 5.13
CA HIS A 252 16.08 15.29 6.41
C HIS A 252 15.22 14.40 7.31
N ILE A 253 15.78 13.29 7.76
CA ILE A 253 15.17 12.44 8.78
C ILE A 253 15.19 13.19 10.13
N GLN A 254 14.05 13.18 10.82
CA GLN A 254 13.82 13.82 12.11
C GLN A 254 13.59 12.74 13.17
N PRO A 255 14.02 12.97 14.44
CA PRO A 255 13.99 11.95 15.49
C PRO A 255 12.58 11.77 16.08
N PHE A 256 11.59 11.43 15.26
CA PHE A 256 10.25 11.13 15.73
C PHE A 256 9.66 9.86 15.09
N ILE A 257 8.80 9.21 15.84
CA ILE A 257 7.99 8.08 15.37
C ILE A 257 6.64 8.60 14.91
N ALA A 258 6.24 8.19 13.72
CA ALA A 258 4.99 8.54 13.09
C ALA A 258 3.89 7.54 13.48
N MET A 259 2.75 8.00 14.00
CA MET A 259 1.55 7.18 14.10
C MET A 259 0.45 7.83 13.26
N GLN A 260 0.00 7.09 12.24
CA GLN A 260 -0.92 7.60 11.24
C GLN A 260 -2.25 6.86 11.24
N GLY A 261 -3.34 7.62 11.09
CA GLY A 261 -4.63 7.03 10.75
C GLY A 261 -5.81 7.95 11.02
N TYR A 262 -6.99 7.38 10.84
CA TYR A 262 -8.20 7.98 11.39
C TYR A 262 -8.14 7.90 12.93
N LEU A 263 -8.43 9.00 13.63
CA LEU A 263 -8.17 9.13 15.08
C LEU A 263 -9.23 8.40 15.94
N GLU A 264 -9.31 7.07 15.83
CA GLU A 264 -10.26 6.22 16.54
C GLU A 264 -9.57 5.06 17.29
N SER A 265 -9.95 4.83 18.55
CA SER A 265 -9.33 3.81 19.41
C SER A 265 -9.63 2.36 19.00
N ASN A 266 -10.68 2.12 18.19
CA ASN A 266 -10.95 0.80 17.61
C ASN A 266 -10.03 0.48 16.41
N ARG A 267 -9.32 1.47 15.86
CA ARG A 267 -8.36 1.29 14.78
C ARG A 267 -6.92 1.34 15.28
N ARG A 268 -6.65 2.14 16.31
CA ARG A 268 -5.32 2.32 16.90
C ARG A 268 -5.32 2.16 18.41
N ASN A 269 -4.36 1.41 18.95
CA ASN A 269 -4.29 1.13 20.37
C ASN A 269 -3.60 2.25 21.17
N TYR A 270 -4.20 3.45 21.18
CA TYR A 270 -3.63 4.62 21.85
C TYR A 270 -3.37 4.37 23.34
N THR A 271 -4.21 3.59 24.01
CA THR A 271 -4.04 3.28 25.43
C THR A 271 -2.75 2.51 25.69
N HIS A 272 -2.47 1.49 24.86
CA HIS A 272 -1.22 0.73 24.97
C HIS A 272 0.00 1.63 24.75
N ILE A 273 0.00 2.42 23.66
CA ILE A 273 1.11 3.33 23.33
C ILE A 273 1.35 4.36 24.44
N LEU A 274 0.30 5.03 24.92
CA LEU A 274 0.45 6.04 25.98
C LEU A 274 0.92 5.41 27.29
N THR A 275 0.51 4.17 27.59
CA THR A 275 1.00 3.44 28.77
C THR A 275 2.47 3.09 28.63
N ALA A 276 2.90 2.59 27.48
CA ALA A 276 4.30 2.26 27.18
C ALA A 276 5.21 3.51 27.28
N LEU A 277 4.76 4.64 26.71
CA LEU A 277 5.46 5.93 26.84
C LEU A 277 5.59 6.37 28.30
N GLN A 278 4.54 6.21 29.10
CA GLN A 278 4.56 6.61 30.51
C GLN A 278 5.50 5.74 31.34
N GLN A 279 5.53 4.42 31.09
CA GLN A 279 6.48 3.50 31.72
C GLN A 279 7.93 3.82 31.37
N ASN A 280 8.17 4.33 30.15
CA ASN A 280 9.50 4.68 29.63
C ASN A 280 9.83 6.18 29.73
N LEU A 281 9.07 6.95 30.52
CA LEU A 281 9.27 8.40 30.64
C LEU A 281 10.70 8.81 31.05
N PRO A 282 11.38 8.16 32.01
CA PRO A 282 12.77 8.51 32.35
C PRO A 282 13.72 8.35 31.15
N LEU A 283 13.51 7.32 30.34
CA LEU A 283 14.29 7.08 29.13
C LEU A 283 14.02 8.17 28.08
N LEU A 284 12.76 8.52 27.84
CA LEU A 284 12.38 9.62 26.94
C LEU A 284 13.01 10.96 27.35
N GLN A 285 12.99 11.27 28.65
CA GLN A 285 13.63 12.48 29.19
C GLN A 285 15.15 12.46 28.96
N SER A 286 15.81 11.33 29.17
CA SER A 286 17.25 11.20 28.90
C SER A 286 17.58 11.37 27.42
N PHE A 287 16.75 10.83 26.53
CA PHE A 287 16.91 10.99 25.08
C PHE A 287 16.72 12.45 24.66
N GLN A 288 15.73 13.16 25.21
CA GLN A 288 15.47 14.57 24.90
C GLN A 288 16.63 15.49 25.30
N GLN A 289 17.41 15.13 26.32
CA GLN A 289 18.62 15.87 26.70
C GLN A 289 19.75 15.70 25.67
N LYS A 290 19.82 14.54 25.00
CA LYS A 290 20.87 14.21 24.03
C LYS A 290 20.49 14.55 22.60
N TYR A 291 19.22 14.37 22.25
CA TYR A 291 18.66 14.60 20.92
C TYR A 291 17.50 15.58 21.07
N SER A 292 17.58 16.72 20.39
CA SER A 292 16.45 17.63 20.35
C SER A 292 15.28 16.98 19.59
N ASN A 293 14.06 17.25 20.04
CA ASN A 293 12.81 16.89 19.34
C ASN A 293 12.43 15.40 19.28
N VAL A 294 12.87 14.58 20.23
CA VAL A 294 12.40 13.19 20.37
C VAL A 294 10.91 13.19 20.67
N SER A 295 10.11 12.59 19.79
CA SER A 295 8.65 12.60 19.94
C SER A 295 7.95 11.47 19.21
N ILE A 296 6.69 11.22 19.57
CA ILE A 296 5.71 10.55 18.74
C ILE A 296 4.82 11.63 18.12
N SER A 297 4.79 11.67 16.78
CA SER A 297 3.87 12.51 16.03
C SER A 297 2.67 11.68 15.60
N ILE A 298 1.52 12.02 16.14
CA ILE A 298 0.23 11.43 15.81
C ILE A 298 -0.43 12.32 14.75
N PHE A 299 -0.68 11.77 13.57
CA PHE A 299 -1.29 12.51 12.48
C PHE A 299 -2.46 11.78 11.85
N GLY A 300 -3.50 12.54 11.56
CA GLY A 300 -4.78 11.95 11.22
C GLY A 300 -5.89 12.96 11.03
N SER A 301 -7.08 12.42 10.78
CA SER A 301 -8.30 13.22 10.69
C SER A 301 -9.20 12.95 11.89
N ASP A 302 -9.80 14.03 12.40
CA ASP A 302 -10.88 14.00 13.38
C ASP A 302 -12.24 14.40 12.77
N ASN A 303 -12.32 14.46 11.43
CA ASN A 303 -13.40 15.15 10.70
C ASN A 303 -14.83 14.67 11.03
N ASN A 304 -15.04 13.43 11.50
CA ASN A 304 -16.37 13.00 11.94
C ASN A 304 -16.57 13.13 13.46
N HIS A 305 -15.51 13.30 14.24
CA HIS A 305 -15.53 13.33 15.71
C HIS A 305 -14.49 14.29 16.33
N PRO A 306 -14.67 15.62 16.17
CA PRO A 306 -13.79 16.60 16.78
C PRO A 306 -13.63 16.38 18.28
N GLY A 307 -12.40 16.36 18.77
CA GLY A 307 -12.10 16.17 20.20
C GLY A 307 -12.29 14.76 20.76
N ARG A 308 -12.65 13.76 19.93
CA ARG A 308 -12.68 12.33 20.36
C ARG A 308 -11.37 11.58 20.10
N GLY A 309 -10.40 12.23 19.46
CA GLY A 309 -9.05 11.68 19.36
C GLY A 309 -8.39 11.52 20.74
N PRO A 310 -7.26 10.80 20.83
CA PRO A 310 -6.58 10.52 22.10
C PRO A 310 -6.00 11.77 22.77
N GLN A 311 -6.10 12.95 22.15
CA GLN A 311 -5.50 14.19 22.61
C GLN A 311 -5.91 14.57 24.04
N SER A 312 -7.18 14.37 24.40
CA SER A 312 -7.68 14.65 25.76
C SER A 312 -7.20 13.64 26.81
N SER A 313 -6.79 12.44 26.38
CA SER A 313 -6.34 11.35 27.25
C SER A 313 -4.85 11.37 27.56
N ILE A 314 -4.09 12.34 27.02
CA ILE A 314 -2.63 12.36 27.19
C ILE A 314 -2.25 12.83 28.60
N PRO A 315 -1.51 12.00 29.35
CA PRO A 315 -0.93 12.39 30.63
C PRO A 315 -0.11 13.68 30.51
N LYS A 316 -0.20 14.56 31.50
CA LYS A 316 0.50 15.87 31.49
C LYS A 316 2.00 15.72 31.22
N ASP A 317 2.60 14.68 31.78
CA ASP A 317 4.04 14.44 31.73
C ASP A 317 4.49 13.93 30.34
N LEU A 318 3.55 13.42 29.52
CA LEU A 318 3.80 12.98 28.14
C LEU A 318 3.61 14.08 27.10
N LYS A 319 2.99 15.22 27.45
CA LYS A 319 2.75 16.32 26.51
C LYS A 319 4.00 16.81 25.77
N PRO A 320 5.21 16.87 26.37
CA PRO A 320 6.41 17.27 25.64
C PRO A 320 6.83 16.29 24.54
N PHE A 321 6.41 15.02 24.63
CA PHE A 321 6.83 13.92 23.76
C PHE A 321 5.78 13.53 22.72
N VAL A 322 4.55 14.02 22.83
CA VAL A 322 3.46 13.66 21.90
C VAL A 322 2.97 14.91 21.16
N LYS A 323 3.06 14.86 19.82
CA LYS A 323 2.62 15.95 18.93
C LYS A 323 1.42 15.52 18.11
N PHE A 324 0.44 16.39 17.95
CA PHE A 324 -0.73 16.16 17.09
C PHE A 324 -0.65 17.00 15.84
N HIS A 325 -0.90 16.35 14.70
CA HIS A 325 -1.07 17.03 13.43
C HIS A 325 -2.41 16.57 12.82
N ILE A 326 -3.44 17.40 12.98
CA ILE A 326 -4.81 17.06 12.61
C ILE A 326 -5.16 17.72 11.28
N ASN A 327 -5.75 16.96 10.37
CA ASN A 327 -6.24 17.42 9.07
C ASN A 327 -5.18 18.16 8.23
N LEU A 328 -3.93 17.69 8.26
CA LEU A 328 -2.86 18.21 7.40
C LEU A 328 -3.25 18.13 5.91
N PRO A 329 -2.88 19.11 5.08
CA PRO A 329 -2.88 18.97 3.64
C PRO A 329 -2.07 17.75 3.21
N TYR A 330 -2.49 17.09 2.13
CA TYR A 330 -1.93 15.86 1.60
C TYR A 330 -0.42 15.96 1.34
N PRO A 331 0.11 17.01 0.68
CA PRO A 331 1.55 17.14 0.51
C PRO A 331 2.29 17.23 1.85
N GLU A 332 1.78 18.01 2.81
CA GLU A 332 2.38 18.18 4.14
C GLU A 332 2.32 16.89 4.97
N TYR A 333 1.22 16.16 4.88
CA TYR A 333 1.02 14.88 5.54
C TYR A 333 2.07 13.85 5.11
N TYR A 334 2.27 13.67 3.80
CA TYR A 334 3.25 12.73 3.27
C TYR A 334 4.69 13.23 3.46
N ALA A 335 4.94 14.54 3.35
CA ALA A 335 6.25 15.12 3.64
C ALA A 335 6.65 14.89 5.10
N LEU A 336 5.76 15.15 6.05
CA LEU A 336 6.01 14.88 7.47
C LEU A 336 6.28 13.39 7.68
N MET A 337 5.42 12.50 7.18
CA MET A 337 5.59 11.06 7.31
C MET A 337 6.92 10.54 6.72
N SER A 338 7.37 11.10 5.60
CA SER A 338 8.68 10.78 4.98
C SER A 338 9.90 11.23 5.79
N SER A 339 9.70 12.12 6.76
CA SER A 339 10.77 12.61 7.65
C SER A 339 10.87 11.83 8.96
N ALA A 340 9.92 10.94 9.25
CA ALA A 340 9.96 10.14 10.48
C ALA A 340 11.06 9.08 10.41
N ILE A 341 11.61 8.68 11.57
CA ILE A 341 12.55 7.54 11.64
C ILE A 341 11.84 6.19 11.50
N GLY A 342 10.54 6.14 11.78
CA GLY A 342 9.73 4.95 11.63
C GLY A 342 8.24 5.23 11.78
N ILE A 343 7.40 4.34 11.26
CA ILE A 343 5.94 4.41 11.41
C ILE A 343 5.47 3.33 12.36
N LEU A 344 4.75 3.73 13.40
CA LEU A 344 4.12 2.82 14.34
C LEU A 344 2.70 2.48 13.88
N PRO A 345 2.41 1.22 13.47
CA PRO A 345 1.09 0.84 12.99
C PRO A 345 0.03 0.81 14.10
N ALA A 346 0.40 0.41 15.32
CA ALA A 346 -0.44 0.40 16.52
C ALA A 346 -1.82 -0.25 16.31
N PHE A 347 -1.89 -1.40 15.64
CA PHE A 347 -3.18 -2.02 15.29
C PHE A 347 -3.99 -2.39 16.54
N ALA A 348 -5.21 -1.87 16.63
CA ALA A 348 -6.15 -2.23 17.70
C ALA A 348 -7.03 -3.45 17.35
N ALA A 349 -6.98 -3.92 16.11
CA ALA A 349 -7.95 -4.86 15.57
C ALA A 349 -7.22 -5.97 14.78
N PRO A 350 -7.49 -7.26 15.08
CA PRO A 350 -6.77 -8.38 14.46
C PRO A 350 -7.04 -8.49 12.95
N GLU A 351 -8.12 -7.88 12.45
CA GLU A 351 -8.46 -7.87 11.03
C GLU A 351 -7.34 -7.29 10.17
N TYR A 352 -6.51 -6.37 10.71
CA TYR A 352 -5.37 -5.80 9.99
C TYR A 352 -4.22 -6.80 9.71
N LEU A 353 -4.29 -7.99 10.31
CA LEU A 353 -3.38 -9.11 10.12
C LEU A 353 -4.06 -10.31 9.43
N GLN A 354 -5.37 -10.23 9.18
CA GLN A 354 -6.18 -11.35 8.74
C GLN A 354 -6.95 -11.07 7.46
N SER A 355 -7.76 -10.01 7.41
CA SER A 355 -8.74 -9.80 6.34
C SER A 355 -8.77 -8.37 5.78
N ARG A 356 -8.02 -7.44 6.38
CA ARG A 356 -8.02 -6.01 6.05
C ARG A 356 -6.62 -5.46 5.85
N ALA A 357 -6.36 -4.87 4.69
CA ALA A 357 -5.13 -4.15 4.44
C ALA A 357 -5.11 -2.81 5.17
N SER A 358 -3.96 -2.47 5.75
CA SER A 358 -3.75 -1.20 6.43
C SER A 358 -3.16 -0.13 5.49
N SER A 359 -3.90 0.96 5.32
CA SER A 359 -3.38 2.18 4.68
C SER A 359 -2.12 2.73 5.36
N SER A 360 -1.87 2.42 6.64
CA SER A 360 -0.63 2.82 7.32
C SER A 360 0.59 2.11 6.78
N ILE A 361 0.48 0.81 6.49
CA ILE A 361 1.59 0.07 5.90
C ILE A 361 1.76 0.49 4.43
N GLY A 362 0.66 0.66 3.69
CA GLY A 362 0.72 1.17 2.32
C GLY A 362 1.40 2.55 2.25
N ALA A 363 0.99 3.49 3.10
CA ALA A 363 1.59 4.81 3.17
C ALA A 363 3.07 4.78 3.58
N ALA A 364 3.45 3.88 4.51
CA ALA A 364 4.84 3.68 4.92
C ALA A 364 5.74 3.28 3.75
N VAL A 365 5.30 2.31 2.96
CA VAL A 365 5.99 1.89 1.75
C VAL A 365 6.07 3.03 0.73
N ILE A 366 4.97 3.77 0.54
CA ILE A 366 4.89 4.89 -0.40
C ILE A 366 5.90 5.99 -0.07
N VAL A 367 6.06 6.36 1.21
CA VAL A 367 7.01 7.41 1.61
C VAL A 367 8.43 6.91 1.87
N GLY A 368 8.64 5.59 1.82
CA GLY A 368 9.93 4.98 2.16
C GLY A 368 10.30 5.06 3.64
N THR A 369 9.32 5.22 4.53
CA THR A 369 9.55 5.24 5.98
C THR A 369 9.28 3.85 6.54
N PRO A 370 10.24 3.18 7.19
CA PRO A 370 10.08 1.81 7.67
C PRO A 370 9.00 1.73 8.77
N PRO A 371 8.03 0.81 8.67
CA PRO A 371 7.14 0.52 9.79
C PRO A 371 7.91 -0.19 10.91
N ILE A 372 7.55 0.06 12.16
CA ILE A 372 7.91 -0.79 13.31
C ILE A 372 6.96 -2.00 13.25
N ALA A 373 7.52 -3.19 13.09
CA ALA A 373 6.77 -4.38 12.74
C ALA A 373 7.14 -5.57 13.64
N THR A 374 6.11 -6.25 14.14
CA THR A 374 6.25 -7.58 14.74
C THR A 374 6.34 -8.64 13.64
N LYS A 375 6.69 -9.88 14.02
CA LYS A 375 6.71 -11.03 13.10
C LYS A 375 5.34 -11.27 12.44
N GLU A 376 4.24 -11.01 13.15
CA GLU A 376 2.89 -11.13 12.62
C GLU A 376 2.61 -10.06 11.56
N ILE A 377 3.07 -8.82 11.76
CA ILE A 377 2.96 -7.76 10.75
C ILE A 377 3.74 -8.14 9.50
N VAL A 378 4.99 -8.58 9.66
CA VAL A 378 5.82 -9.02 8.51
C VAL A 378 5.18 -10.21 7.78
N GLY A 379 4.65 -11.19 8.52
CA GLY A 379 3.93 -12.33 7.95
C GLY A 379 2.66 -11.93 7.18
N ALA A 380 1.93 -10.92 7.66
CA ALA A 380 0.73 -10.41 6.99
C ALA A 380 1.06 -9.56 5.75
N TYR A 381 2.11 -8.73 5.85
CA TYR A 381 2.55 -7.79 4.82
C TYR A 381 3.89 -8.24 4.22
N ARG A 382 3.90 -9.45 3.64
CA ARG A 382 5.13 -10.15 3.17
C ARG A 382 6.03 -9.32 2.24
N TYR A 383 5.49 -8.31 1.57
CA TYR A 383 6.29 -7.39 0.75
C TYR A 383 7.27 -6.51 1.54
N LEU A 384 7.13 -6.44 2.88
CA LEU A 384 8.09 -5.77 3.77
C LEU A 384 9.41 -6.56 3.92
N ASP A 385 9.38 -7.87 3.66
CA ASP A 385 10.52 -8.79 3.71
C ASP A 385 10.95 -9.23 2.30
N GLY A 386 10.72 -8.38 1.31
CA GLY A 386 10.92 -8.70 -0.11
C GLY A 386 12.40 -8.82 -0.52
N GLU A 387 12.63 -9.13 -1.80
CA GLU A 387 13.96 -9.41 -2.38
C GLU A 387 15.02 -8.31 -2.19
N SER A 388 14.60 -7.08 -1.89
CA SER A 388 15.48 -5.93 -1.61
C SER A 388 16.01 -5.89 -0.16
N GLY A 389 15.55 -6.81 0.70
CA GLY A 389 15.86 -6.89 2.13
C GLY A 389 14.80 -6.25 3.03
N GLU A 390 15.04 -6.29 4.35
CA GLU A 390 14.12 -5.80 5.39
C GLU A 390 13.76 -4.31 5.20
N ALA A 391 12.47 -4.05 4.98
CA ALA A 391 11.89 -2.72 4.80
C ALA A 391 11.27 -2.14 6.08
N TYR A 392 11.62 -2.68 7.25
CA TYR A 392 10.94 -2.43 8.52
C TYR A 392 11.94 -2.41 9.69
N TRP A 393 11.51 -1.86 10.82
CA TRP A 393 12.18 -2.06 12.10
C TRP A 393 11.55 -3.25 12.80
N THR A 394 12.35 -4.26 13.16
CA THR A 394 11.88 -5.42 13.91
C THR A 394 11.58 -5.01 15.35
N GLN A 395 10.37 -5.34 15.82
CA GLN A 395 10.07 -5.39 17.24
C GLN A 395 10.40 -6.81 17.73
N GLU A 396 11.46 -6.92 18.53
CA GLU A 396 11.97 -8.19 19.04
C GLU A 396 11.11 -8.76 20.17
N GLU A 397 11.36 -10.03 20.50
CA GLU A 397 10.67 -10.70 21.60
C GLU A 397 10.94 -10.00 22.94
N GLY A 398 9.88 -9.61 23.64
CA GLY A 398 9.96 -8.86 24.89
C GLY A 398 9.97 -7.34 24.71
N GLU A 399 10.06 -6.84 23.47
CA GLU A 399 9.85 -5.42 23.18
C GLU A 399 8.35 -5.10 23.04
N SER A 400 7.96 -3.92 23.48
CA SER A 400 6.64 -3.35 23.21
C SER A 400 6.76 -2.19 22.22
N GLU A 401 5.64 -1.85 21.58
CA GLU A 401 5.50 -0.64 20.78
C GLU A 401 5.90 0.65 21.52
#